data_AF-A0A9E5QCX6-F1
#
_entry.id   AF-A0A9E5QCX6-F1
#
_cell.length_a   1.000
_cell.length_b   1.000
_cell.length_c   1.000
_cell.angle_alpha   90.00
_cell.angle_beta   90.00
_cell.angle_gamma   90.00
#
_symmetry.space_group_name_H-M   'P 1'
#
loop_
_entity.id
_entity.type
_entity.pdbx_description
1 polymer ?
#
loop_
_entity_poly.entity_id
_entity_poly.type
_entity_poly.pdbx_seq_one_letter_code
_entity_poly.pdbx_strand_id
1 'polypeptide(L)' 'MALRRMQYFMEEQERLRKLMASATLQEVTVRAKVKSALQVLDEKYATGLFSGGDSYGFDVMDDPRANGALDVFTY' A
#
# COMPACT_ATOMS: atom_id res chain seq x y z
N MET A 1 -6.28 8.23 57.89
CA MET A 1 -5.40 8.91 56.91
C MET A 1 -4.66 7.96 55.96
N ALA A 2 -4.14 6.81 56.41
CA ALA A 2 -3.39 5.88 55.54
C ALA A 2 -4.25 5.17 54.46
N LEU A 3 -5.47 4.75 54.81
CA LEU A 3 -6.40 4.07 53.89
C LEU A 3 -6.81 4.91 52.67
N ARG A 4 -7.12 6.19 52.88
CA ARG A 4 -7.54 7.09 51.79
C ARG A 4 -6.39 7.36 50.80
N ARG A 5 -5.15 7.41 51.29
CA ARG A 5 -3.96 7.51 50.42
C ARG A 5 -3.75 6.23 49.61
N MET A 6 -3.92 5.07 50.25
CA MET A 6 -3.82 3.78 49.56
C MET A 6 -4.86 3.64 48.46
N GLN A 7 -6.11 4.04 48.71
CA GLN A 7 -7.18 4.04 47.72
C GLN A 7 -6.84 4.95 46.52
N TYR A 8 -6.33 6.15 46.78
CA TYR A 8 -5.89 7.08 45.74
C TYR A 8 -4.80 6.49 44.83
N PHE A 9 -3.80 5.81 45.40
CA PHE A 9 -2.76 5.17 44.59
C PHE A 9 -3.29 3.99 43.76
N MET A 10 -4.29 3.25 44.25
CA MET A 10 -4.90 2.15 43.51
C MET A 10 -5.75 2.65 42.33
N GLU A 11 -6.51 3.71 42.52
CA GLU A 11 -7.27 4.34 41.43
C GLU A 11 -6.36 4.89 40.35
N GLU A 12 -5.23 5.52 40.73
CA GLU A 12 -4.28 6.06 39.75
C GLU A 12 -3.60 4.94 38.94
N GLN A 13 -3.30 3.80 39.57
CA GLN A 13 -2.79 2.62 38.86
C GLN A 13 -3.82 2.05 37.89
N GLU A 14 -5.10 1.97 38.26
CA GLU A 14 -6.15 1.51 37.35
C GLU A 14 -6.33 2.45 36.16
N ARG A 15 -6.27 3.76 36.40
CA ARG A 15 -6.35 4.78 35.35
C ARG A 15 -5.21 4.63 34.36
N LEU A 16 -3.97 4.48 34.85
CA LEU A 16 -2.79 4.27 34.02
C LEU A 16 -2.89 2.97 33.20
N ARG A 17 -3.39 1.87 33.81
CA ARG A 17 -3.62 0.61 33.09
C ARG A 17 -4.61 0.76 31.94
N LYS A 18 -5.74 1.47 32.18
CA LYS A 18 -6.76 1.72 31.14
C LYS A 18 -6.20 2.57 30.01
N LEU A 19 -5.41 3.59 30.32
CA LEU A 19 -4.77 4.45 29.32
C LEU A 19 -3.74 3.66 28.48
N MET A 20 -2.89 2.85 29.12
CA MET A 20 -1.93 1.99 28.41
C MET A 20 -2.61 0.98 27.50
N ALA A 21 -3.73 0.38 27.94
CA ALA A 21 -4.52 -0.54 27.12
C ALA A 21 -5.18 0.14 25.91
N SER A 22 -5.57 1.42 26.03
CA SER A 22 -6.12 2.19 24.91
C SER A 22 -5.07 2.71 23.92
N ALA A 23 -3.81 2.85 24.37
CA ALA A 23 -2.73 3.46 23.58
C ALA A 23 -2.04 2.48 22.61
N THR A 24 -2.34 1.18 22.68
CA THR A 24 -1.79 0.20 21.73
C THR A 24 -2.66 0.14 20.48
N LEU A 25 -2.53 1.14 19.61
CA LEU A 25 -3.10 1.09 18.26
C LEU A 25 -2.51 -0.14 17.54
N GLN A 26 -3.40 -0.98 17.01
CA GLN A 26 -3.03 -2.16 16.23
C GLN A 26 -2.18 -1.74 15.02
N GLU A 27 -1.07 -2.44 14.76
CA GLU A 27 -0.20 -2.14 13.63
C GLU A 27 -0.98 -2.24 12.31
N VAL A 28 -1.08 -1.12 11.58
CA VAL A 28 -1.66 -1.08 10.23
C VAL A 28 -0.54 -1.37 9.24
N THR A 29 -0.43 -2.62 8.78
CA THR A 29 0.53 -2.99 7.74
C THR A 29 -0.06 -2.65 6.36
N VAL A 30 0.45 -1.60 5.71
CA VAL A 30 0.08 -1.27 4.33
C VAL A 30 0.93 -2.10 3.37
N ARG A 31 0.29 -2.96 2.57
CA ARG A 31 0.97 -3.71 1.49
C ARG A 31 0.74 -2.98 0.18
N ALA A 32 1.78 -2.33 -0.34
CA ALA A 32 1.75 -1.72 -1.67
C ALA A 32 2.45 -2.64 -2.68
N LYS A 33 1.85 -2.82 -3.86
CA LYS A 33 2.49 -3.48 -5.01
C LYS A 33 2.84 -2.42 -6.04
N VAL A 34 4.07 -2.44 -6.54
CA VAL A 34 4.50 -1.55 -7.62
C VAL A 34 3.82 -2.00 -8.92
N LYS A 35 3.23 -1.06 -9.64
CA LYS A 35 2.60 -1.30 -10.95
C LYS A 35 3.68 -1.60 -11.98
N SER A 36 3.41 -2.50 -12.93
CA SER A 36 4.32 -2.73 -14.06
C SER A 36 4.32 -1.53 -15.01
N ALA A 37 5.35 -1.38 -15.85
CA ALA A 37 5.42 -0.30 -16.84
C ALA A 37 4.17 -0.23 -17.74
N LEU A 38 3.70 -1.40 -18.21
CA LEU A 38 2.46 -1.51 -18.98
C LEU A 38 1.22 -1.03 -18.21
N GLN A 39 1.10 -1.34 -16.92
CA GLN A 39 -0.02 -0.87 -16.09
C GLN A 39 0.01 0.65 -15.90
N VAL A 40 1.20 1.23 -15.75
CA VAL A 40 1.36 2.69 -15.67
C VAL A 40 0.95 3.35 -16.98
N LEU A 41 1.29 2.75 -18.12
CA LEU A 41 0.89 3.25 -19.45
C LEU A 41 -0.62 3.13 -19.67
N ASP A 42 -1.22 1.99 -19.33
CA ASP A 42 -2.65 1.74 -19.47
C ASP A 42 -3.46 2.76 -18.64
N GLU A 43 -3.08 3.00 -17.39
CA GLU A 43 -3.76 4.00 -16.54
C GLU A 43 -3.64 5.44 -17.07
N LYS A 44 -2.50 5.77 -17.69
CA LYS A 44 -2.23 7.11 -18.18
C LYS A 44 -2.92 7.40 -19.52
N TYR A 45 -3.05 6.40 -20.37
CA TYR A 45 -3.45 6.58 -21.77
C TYR A 45 -4.75 5.86 -22.15
N ALA A 46 -5.14 4.81 -21.43
CA ALA A 46 -6.36 4.05 -21.70
C ALA A 46 -7.47 4.47 -20.71
N THR A 47 -8.10 5.61 -20.99
CA THR A 47 -9.20 6.15 -20.17
C THR A 47 -10.57 5.93 -20.81
N GLY A 48 -11.63 5.82 -20.00
CA GLY A 48 -13.02 5.79 -20.48
C GLY A 48 -13.38 4.45 -21.13
N LEU A 49 -13.83 4.49 -22.39
CA LEU A 49 -14.20 3.28 -23.14
C LEU A 49 -13.03 2.29 -23.30
N PHE A 50 -11.79 2.79 -23.22
CA PHE A 50 -10.58 2.00 -23.42
C PHE A 50 -9.96 1.53 -22.10
N SER A 51 -10.51 1.89 -20.93
CA SER A 51 -10.03 1.37 -19.65
C SER A 51 -10.63 0.00 -19.35
N GLY A 52 -9.83 -0.98 -18.89
CA GLY A 52 -10.37 -2.20 -18.29
C GLY A 52 -9.96 -3.55 -18.90
N GLY A 53 -8.95 -3.60 -19.78
CA GLY A 53 -8.15 -4.83 -19.91
C GLY A 53 -8.28 -5.66 -21.20
N ASP A 54 -8.92 -5.13 -22.25
CA ASP A 54 -8.84 -5.75 -23.59
C ASP A 54 -7.68 -5.18 -24.45
N SER A 55 -6.77 -4.43 -23.83
CA SER A 55 -5.59 -3.86 -24.49
C SER A 55 -4.43 -4.88 -24.53
N TYR A 56 -3.83 -5.07 -25.71
CA TYR A 56 -2.57 -5.79 -25.84
C TYR A 56 -1.41 -4.79 -25.78
N GLY A 57 -0.74 -4.74 -24.62
CA GLY A 57 0.46 -3.93 -24.41
C GLY A 57 1.71 -4.80 -24.46
N PHE A 58 2.72 -4.38 -25.21
CA PHE A 58 4.03 -5.03 -25.24
C PHE A 58 5.11 -3.99 -24.91
N ASP A 59 6.08 -4.42 -24.10
CA ASP A 59 7.21 -3.58 -23.69
C ASP A 59 8.37 -3.80 -24.65
N VAL A 60 8.56 -2.87 -25.59
CA VAL A 60 9.64 -2.92 -26.59
C VAL A 60 10.98 -2.52 -25.97
N MET A 61 10.97 -1.74 -24.88
CA MET A 61 12.20 -1.21 -24.28
C MET A 61 12.95 -2.29 -23.50
N ASP A 62 12.20 -3.17 -22.82
CA ASP A 62 12.78 -4.25 -22.01
C ASP A 62 12.85 -5.61 -22.74
N ASP A 63 12.36 -5.74 -23.98
CA ASP A 63 12.45 -7.00 -24.75
C ASP A 63 13.76 -7.09 -25.57
N PRO A 64 14.66 -8.05 -25.29
CA PRO A 64 15.89 -8.22 -26.06
C PRO A 64 15.69 -8.46 -27.56
N ARG A 65 14.54 -9.00 -27.97
CA ARG A 65 14.18 -9.25 -29.38
C ARG A 65 13.91 -7.95 -30.14
N ALA A 66 13.49 -6.90 -29.44
CA ALA A 66 13.27 -5.58 -30.02
C ALA A 66 14.56 -4.98 -30.63
N ASN A 67 15.73 -5.31 -30.09
CA ASN A 67 17.00 -4.82 -30.61
C ASN A 67 17.33 -5.31 -32.03
N GLY A 68 16.72 -6.42 -32.46
CA GLY A 68 16.91 -6.99 -33.79
C GLY A 68 15.81 -6.60 -34.80
N ALA A 69 14.73 -5.97 -34.33
CA ALA A 69 13.62 -5.54 -35.18
C ALA A 69 13.95 -4.19 -35.83
N LEU A 70 13.62 -4.04 -37.13
CA LEU A 70 13.82 -2.78 -37.85
C LEU A 70 12.71 -1.78 -37.56
N ASP A 71 11.52 -2.29 -37.27
CA ASP A 71 10.33 -1.52 -36.95
C ASP A 71 9.38 -2.34 -36.05
N VAL A 72 8.30 -1.70 -35.60
CA VAL A 72 7.28 -2.33 -34.75
C VAL A 72 6.48 -3.44 -35.45
N PHE A 73 6.46 -3.47 -36.78
CA PHE A 73 5.75 -4.49 -37.54
C PHE A 73 6.59 -5.76 -37.76
N THR A 74 7.91 -5.62 -37.60
CA THR A 74 8.92 -6.68 -37.71
C THR A 74 9.42 -7.15 -36.34
N TYR A 75 8.82 -6.64 -35.26
CA TYR A 75 9.03 -7.03 -33.86
C TYR A 75 8.38 -8.38 -33.52
#